data_AF-A0A5M9JLF1-F1
#
_entry.id   AF-A0A5M9JLF1-F1
#
_cell.length_a   1.000
_cell.length_b   1.000
_cell.length_c   1.000
_cell.angle_alpha   90.00
_cell.angle_beta   90.00
_cell.angle_gamma   90.00
#
_symmetry.space_group_name_H-M   'P 1'
#
loop_
_entity.id
_entity.type
_entity.pdbx_description
1 polymer ?
#
loop_
_entity_poly.entity_id
_entity_poly.type
_entity_poly.pdbx_seq_one_letter_code
_entity_poly.pdbx_strand_id
1 'polypeptide(L)'
;MDNTRQFVTGVACKAVGGKWKGGHDISGHVFLLVLGSMFLFQEVLHVILRSSGMREERTIVMEDGAVKSAEVEAPPQNEAEGLNQDGWLSLSVKIVLGVGGLSLFMLTMTAIYFHTWFEKLTGLIVAFGGVFVVFWLPRLNPTVRMVLGMPGI
;
A
#
# COMPACT_ATOMS: atom_id res chain seq x y z
N MET A 1 28.46 14.39 -39.03
CA MET A 1 27.84 15.47 -38.24
C MET A 1 26.45 14.99 -37.88
N ASP A 2 26.26 14.56 -36.63
CA ASP A 2 24.95 14.15 -36.14
C ASP A 2 24.13 15.42 -35.86
N ASN A 3 23.03 15.60 -36.57
CA ASN A 3 22.20 16.82 -36.55
C ASN A 3 21.00 16.66 -35.60
N THR A 4 21.09 15.74 -34.64
CA THR A 4 20.02 15.42 -33.72
C THR A 4 19.92 16.50 -32.63
N ARG A 5 18.94 17.39 -32.75
CA ARG A 5 18.58 18.33 -31.67
C ARG A 5 18.08 17.52 -30.46
N GLN A 6 18.87 17.48 -29.40
CA GLN A 6 18.49 16.83 -28.15
C GLN A 6 17.63 17.79 -27.31
N PHE A 7 16.44 17.34 -26.92
CA PHE A 7 15.57 18.06 -26.00
C PHE A 7 15.65 17.40 -24.63
N VAL A 8 16.13 18.14 -23.63
CA VAL A 8 16.39 17.62 -22.28
C VAL A 8 15.10 17.53 -21.45
N THR A 9 14.03 18.25 -21.83
CA THR A 9 12.75 18.23 -21.13
C THR A 9 11.59 17.84 -22.05
N GLY A 10 10.59 17.15 -21.49
CA GLY A 10 9.37 16.79 -22.22
C GLY A 10 8.58 18.03 -22.69
N VAL A 11 8.64 19.14 -21.95
CA VAL A 11 8.01 20.41 -22.33
C VAL A 11 8.65 21.00 -23.59
N ALA A 12 9.99 21.04 -23.65
CA ALA A 12 10.71 21.52 -24.83
C ALA A 12 10.46 20.63 -26.06
N CYS A 13 10.40 19.30 -25.85
CA CYS A 13 10.05 18.34 -26.89
C CYS A 13 8.62 18.58 -27.43
N LYS A 14 7.64 18.81 -26.55
CA LYS A 14 6.24 19.06 -26.94
C LYS A 14 6.07 20.41 -27.66
N ALA A 15 6.82 21.44 -27.24
CA ALA A 15 6.76 22.78 -27.84
C ALA A 15 7.19 22.80 -29.31
N VAL A 16 8.10 21.89 -29.72
CA VAL A 16 8.51 21.73 -31.12
C VAL A 16 7.66 20.71 -31.89
N GLY A 17 6.52 20.27 -31.33
CA GLY A 17 5.63 19.29 -31.94
C GLY A 17 6.10 17.83 -31.79
N GLY A 18 7.11 17.59 -30.96
CA GLY A 18 7.56 16.24 -30.61
C GLY A 18 6.46 15.45 -29.91
N LYS A 19 6.29 14.20 -30.32
CA LYS A 19 5.37 13.24 -29.69
C LYS A 19 6.19 12.16 -29.01
N TRP A 20 5.85 11.84 -27.77
CA TRP A 20 6.43 10.70 -27.08
C TRP A 20 5.98 9.41 -27.78
N LYS A 21 6.91 8.52 -28.12
CA LYS A 21 6.64 7.24 -28.77
C LYS A 21 7.28 6.11 -27.95
N GLY A 22 6.52 5.05 -27.69
CA GLY A 22 7.04 3.82 -27.08
C GLY A 22 7.15 3.82 -25.54
N GLY A 23 6.51 4.77 -24.87
CA GLY A 23 6.47 4.80 -23.40
C GLY A 23 5.09 4.45 -22.85
N HIS A 24 5.05 3.88 -21.64
CA HIS A 24 3.84 3.49 -20.95
C HIS A 24 3.66 4.34 -19.70
N ASP A 25 2.54 5.07 -19.64
CA ASP A 25 2.18 5.91 -18.49
C ASP A 25 1.20 5.13 -17.59
N ILE A 26 1.62 4.71 -16.40
CA ILE A 26 0.72 4.00 -15.49
C ILE A 26 -0.29 4.97 -14.88
N SER A 27 -1.49 4.50 -14.55
CA SER A 27 -2.43 5.34 -13.80
C SER A 27 -1.95 5.56 -12.36
N GLY A 28 -1.31 6.70 -12.13
CA GLY A 28 -0.83 7.11 -10.80
C GLY A 28 -1.96 7.25 -9.78
N HIS A 29 -3.15 7.69 -10.21
CA HIS A 29 -4.34 7.76 -9.34
C HIS A 29 -4.78 6.38 -8.85
N VAL A 30 -4.89 5.41 -9.77
CA VAL A 30 -5.20 4.02 -9.41
C VAL A 30 -4.14 3.47 -8.46
N PHE A 31 -2.86 3.70 -8.78
CA PHE A 31 -1.74 3.27 -7.94
C PHE A 31 -1.85 3.79 -6.50
N LEU A 32 -1.91 5.11 -6.33
CA LEU A 32 -1.88 5.75 -5.01
C LEU A 32 -3.14 5.46 -4.19
N LEU A 33 -4.33 5.50 -4.82
CA LEU A 33 -5.59 5.26 -4.11
C LEU A 33 -5.70 3.82 -3.63
N VAL A 34 -5.29 2.84 -4.45
CA VAL A 34 -5.32 1.44 -4.05
C VAL A 34 -4.27 1.16 -2.97
N LEU A 35 -3.03 1.62 -3.17
CA LEU A 35 -1.95 1.41 -2.21
C LEU A 35 -2.29 2.03 -0.84
N GLY A 36 -2.68 3.31 -0.84
CA GLY A 36 -3.03 4.03 0.40
C GLY A 36 -4.25 3.41 1.10
N SER A 37 -5.30 3.05 0.37
CA SER A 37 -6.47 2.40 0.97
C SER A 37 -6.14 1.05 1.58
N MET A 38 -5.33 0.23 0.91
CA MET A 38 -4.92 -1.08 1.44
C MET A 38 -4.09 -0.96 2.71
N PHE A 39 -3.19 0.03 2.78
CA PHE A 39 -2.38 0.26 3.98
C PHE A 39 -3.29 0.65 5.15
N LEU A 40 -4.20 1.59 4.93
CA LEU A 40 -5.17 2.02 5.93
C LEU A 40 -6.07 0.87 6.41
N PHE A 41 -6.58 0.04 5.50
CA PHE A 41 -7.43 -1.09 5.87
C PHE A 41 -6.67 -2.17 6.64
N GLN A 42 -5.41 -2.42 6.30
CA GLN A 42 -4.59 -3.42 6.98
C GLN A 42 -4.31 -3.01 8.44
N GLU A 43 -4.04 -1.72 8.69
CA GLU A 43 -3.85 -1.19 10.05
C GLU A 43 -5.16 -1.20 10.86
N VAL A 44 -6.27 -0.74 10.27
CA VAL A 44 -7.57 -0.76 10.94
C VAL A 44 -8.02 -2.18 11.25
N LEU A 45 -7.80 -3.12 10.33
CA LEU A 45 -8.12 -4.52 10.54
C LEU A 45 -7.34 -5.09 11.73
N HIS A 46 -6.05 -4.80 11.83
CA HIS A 46 -5.22 -5.24 12.97
C HIS A 46 -5.76 -4.69 14.30
N VAL A 47 -6.08 -3.40 14.37
CA VAL A 47 -6.66 -2.77 15.57
C VAL A 47 -8.00 -3.41 15.95
N ILE A 48 -8.88 -3.65 14.98
CA ILE A 48 -10.20 -4.26 15.21
C ILE A 48 -10.06 -5.70 15.72
N LEU A 49 -9.21 -6.52 15.08
CA LEU A 49 -9.00 -7.91 15.47
C LEU A 49 -8.45 -8.01 16.90
N ARG A 50 -7.48 -7.15 17.24
CA ARG A 50 -6.89 -7.08 18.59
C ARG A 50 -7.91 -6.62 19.64
N SER A 51 -8.74 -5.62 19.32
CA SER A 51 -9.83 -5.16 20.21
C SER A 51 -10.92 -6.22 20.43
N SER A 52 -11.13 -7.10 19.44
CA SER A 52 -12.13 -8.17 19.50
C SER A 52 -11.61 -9.44 20.21
N GLY A 53 -10.36 -9.43 20.68
CA GLY A 53 -9.70 -10.60 21.29
C GLY A 53 -9.47 -11.76 20.31
N MET A 54 -9.66 -11.53 19.00
CA MET A 54 -9.38 -12.53 17.97
C MET A 54 -7.87 -12.59 17.76
N ARG A 55 -7.28 -13.77 17.97
CA ARG A 55 -5.85 -13.97 17.80
C ARG A 55 -5.49 -13.92 16.32
N GLU A 56 -4.44 -13.18 16.00
CA GLU A 56 -3.90 -13.03 14.66
C GLU A 56 -3.15 -14.32 14.26
N GLU A 57 -3.71 -15.13 13.35
CA GLU A 57 -3.13 -16.44 12.94
C GLU A 57 -1.98 -16.32 11.92
N ARG A 58 -1.42 -15.12 11.72
CA ARG A 58 -0.38 -14.88 10.72
C ARG A 58 0.93 -15.56 11.10
N THR A 59 1.62 -16.13 10.11
CA THR A 59 2.85 -16.90 10.30
C THR A 59 4.05 -16.25 9.62
N ILE A 60 5.22 -16.41 10.22
CA ILE A 60 6.51 -15.83 9.79
C ILE A 60 7.59 -16.90 9.70
N VAL A 61 8.50 -16.76 8.74
CA VAL A 61 9.69 -17.60 8.61
C VAL A 61 10.82 -16.99 9.43
N MET A 62 11.35 -17.77 10.36
CA MET A 62 12.48 -17.40 11.21
C MET A 62 13.83 -17.63 10.53
N GLU A 63 14.92 -17.12 11.10
CA GLU A 63 16.28 -17.30 10.57
C GLU A 63 16.74 -18.78 10.55
N ASP A 64 16.20 -19.59 11.46
CA ASP A 64 16.41 -21.05 11.51
C ASP A 64 15.56 -21.83 10.48
N GLY A 65 14.76 -21.12 9.67
CA GLY A 65 13.81 -21.69 8.72
C GLY A 65 12.51 -22.20 9.35
N ALA A 66 12.34 -22.06 10.68
CA ALA A 66 11.10 -22.46 11.35
C ALA A 66 9.96 -21.49 11.04
N VAL A 67 8.77 -22.02 10.86
CA VAL A 67 7.54 -21.23 10.66
C VAL A 67 6.87 -21.04 12.02
N LYS A 68 6.83 -19.80 12.53
CA LYS A 68 6.27 -19.46 13.85
C LYS A 68 5.15 -18.43 13.73
N SER A 69 4.29 -18.35 14.74
CA SER A 69 3.27 -17.29 14.81
C SER A 69 3.95 -15.92 14.86
N ALA A 70 3.37 -14.97 14.13
CA ALA A 70 3.82 -13.58 14.12
C ALA A 70 3.68 -12.90 15.50
N GLU A 71 2.88 -13.47 16.41
CA GLU A 71 2.72 -13.02 17.80
C GLU A 71 4.03 -13.05 18.60
N VAL A 72 5.02 -13.86 18.20
CA VAL A 72 6.35 -13.88 18.85
C VAL A 72 7.05 -12.53 18.77
N GLU A 73 6.72 -11.73 17.77
CA GLU A 73 7.31 -10.41 17.51
C GLU A 73 6.38 -9.26 17.91
N ALA A 74 5.18 -9.58 18.42
CA ALA A 74 4.22 -8.57 18.86
C ALA A 74 4.59 -8.03 20.25
N PRO A 75 4.39 -6.72 20.52
CA PRO A 75 4.61 -6.15 21.84
C PRO A 75 3.66 -6.77 22.89
N PRO A 76 4.10 -6.86 24.17
CA PRO A 76 3.35 -7.54 25.22
C PRO A 76 1.92 -7.01 25.36
N GLN A 77 0.96 -7.91 25.59
CA GLN A 77 -0.49 -7.64 25.59
C GLN A 77 -0.90 -6.45 26.48
N ASN A 78 -0.19 -6.23 27.59
CA ASN A 78 -0.45 -5.17 28.56
C ASN A 78 -0.34 -3.74 28.00
N GLU A 79 0.41 -3.51 26.92
CA GLU A 79 0.50 -2.18 26.26
C GLU A 79 -0.73 -1.87 25.40
N ALA A 80 -1.43 -2.91 24.92
CA ALA A 80 -2.63 -2.76 24.09
C ALA A 80 -3.94 -2.69 24.90
N GLU A 81 -3.93 -3.14 26.16
CA GLU A 81 -5.07 -2.96 27.07
C GLU A 81 -5.35 -1.47 27.35
N GLY A 82 -4.32 -0.61 27.31
CA GLY A 82 -4.46 0.84 27.48
C GLY A 82 -5.13 1.57 26.31
N LEU A 83 -5.31 0.93 25.16
CA LEU A 83 -6.00 1.51 23.99
C LEU A 83 -7.51 1.22 23.99
N ASN A 84 -7.96 0.16 24.67
CA ASN A 84 -9.37 -0.25 24.73
C ASN A 84 -10.22 0.60 25.70
N GLN A 85 -9.58 1.46 26.49
CA GLN A 85 -10.26 2.46 27.30
C GLN A 85 -10.35 3.76 26.48
N ASP A 86 -11.56 4.29 26.38
CA ASP A 86 -11.90 5.61 25.82
C ASP A 86 -12.26 5.60 24.33
N GLY A 87 -13.41 6.20 23.99
CA GLY A 87 -14.03 6.19 22.65
C GLY A 87 -13.20 6.75 21.48
N TRP A 88 -11.91 7.04 21.69
CA TRP A 88 -10.90 7.48 20.73
C TRP A 88 -10.63 6.46 19.61
N LEU A 89 -10.58 5.15 19.92
CA LEU A 89 -10.48 4.11 18.89
C LEU A 89 -11.64 4.18 17.89
N SER A 90 -12.85 4.51 18.38
CA SER A 90 -14.01 4.63 17.50
C SER A 90 -13.89 5.79 16.52
N LEU A 91 -13.29 6.91 16.92
CA LEU A 91 -13.15 8.09 16.05
C LEU A 91 -12.09 7.85 14.98
N SER A 92 -10.93 7.33 15.36
CA SER A 92 -9.82 7.04 14.43
C SER A 92 -10.25 6.03 13.36
N VAL A 93 -10.90 4.94 13.76
CA VAL A 93 -11.44 3.94 12.82
C VAL A 93 -12.49 4.56 11.90
N LYS A 94 -13.42 5.38 12.41
CA LYS A 94 -14.42 6.08 11.58
C LYS A 94 -13.78 7.01 10.56
N ILE A 95 -12.75 7.77 10.95
CA ILE A 95 -12.02 8.65 10.04
C ILE A 95 -11.36 7.82 8.93
N VAL A 96 -10.65 6.76 9.29
CA VAL A 96 -9.97 5.90 8.30
C VAL A 96 -10.98 5.24 7.35
N LEU A 97 -12.11 4.74 7.86
CA LEU A 97 -13.18 4.20 7.01
C LEU A 97 -13.80 5.27 6.11
N GLY A 98 -13.95 6.50 6.60
CA GLY A 98 -14.40 7.64 5.79
C GLY A 98 -13.43 7.97 4.66
N VAL A 99 -12.13 8.04 4.95
CA VAL A 99 -11.08 8.28 3.95
C VAL A 99 -11.00 7.12 2.94
N GLY A 100 -11.11 5.87 3.40
CA GLY A 100 -11.17 4.69 2.53
C GLY A 100 -12.38 4.73 1.60
N GLY A 101 -13.55 5.12 2.13
CA GLY A 101 -14.77 5.31 1.33
C GLY A 101 -14.61 6.41 0.26
N LEU A 102 -14.06 7.57 0.64
CA LEU A 102 -13.76 8.65 -0.31
C LEU A 102 -12.76 8.19 -1.38
N SER A 103 -11.74 7.44 -0.98
CA SER A 103 -10.71 6.91 -1.89
C SER A 103 -11.31 5.93 -2.91
N LEU A 104 -12.22 5.05 -2.48
CA LEU A 104 -12.95 4.15 -3.37
C LEU A 104 -13.88 4.90 -4.34
N PHE A 105 -14.52 5.98 -3.87
CA PHE A 105 -15.31 6.84 -4.73
C PHE A 105 -14.43 7.52 -5.80
N MET A 106 -13.29 8.09 -5.41
CA MET A 106 -12.32 8.69 -6.35
C MET A 106 -11.77 7.65 -7.33
N LEU A 107 -11.51 6.42 -6.87
CA LEU A 107 -11.08 5.32 -7.71
C LEU A 107 -12.16 4.95 -8.73
N THR A 108 -13.43 4.96 -8.33
CA THR A 108 -14.57 4.72 -9.23
C THR A 108 -14.70 5.83 -10.28
N MET A 109 -14.56 7.10 -9.88
CA MET A 109 -14.54 8.22 -10.83
C MET A 109 -13.37 8.10 -11.82
N THR A 110 -12.20 7.67 -11.34
CA THR A 110 -11.03 7.38 -12.18
C THR A 110 -11.31 6.23 -13.14
N ALA A 111 -12.01 5.18 -12.69
CA ALA A 111 -12.35 4.03 -13.51
C ALA A 111 -13.36 4.36 -14.63
N ILE A 112 -14.29 5.28 -14.39
CA ILE A 112 -15.33 5.66 -15.36
C ILE A 112 -14.84 6.71 -16.36
N TYR A 113 -14.20 7.79 -15.88
CA TYR A 113 -13.99 8.99 -16.70
C TYR A 113 -12.58 9.18 -17.24
N PHE A 114 -11.58 8.56 -16.62
CA PHE A 114 -10.17 8.82 -16.93
C PHE A 114 -9.43 7.54 -17.27
N HIS A 115 -8.25 7.67 -17.88
CA HIS A 115 -7.32 6.59 -18.20
C HIS A 115 -7.84 5.48 -19.12
N THR A 116 -6.92 4.90 -19.89
CA THR A 116 -7.24 3.67 -20.63
C THR A 116 -7.26 2.46 -19.67
N TRP A 117 -7.88 1.36 -20.10
CA TRP A 117 -7.92 0.13 -19.31
C TRP A 117 -6.51 -0.39 -18.97
N PHE A 118 -5.56 -0.28 -19.90
CA PHE A 118 -4.20 -0.76 -19.71
C PHE A 118 -3.42 0.07 -18.68
N GLU A 119 -3.60 1.39 -18.68
CA GLU A 119 -3.01 2.29 -17.67
C GLU A 119 -3.55 1.98 -16.27
N LYS A 120 -4.83 1.65 -16.14
CA LYS A 120 -5.46 1.23 -14.88
C LYS A 120 -4.89 -0.11 -14.39
N LEU A 121 -4.81 -1.11 -15.28
CA LEU A 121 -4.29 -2.43 -14.94
C LEU A 121 -2.85 -2.35 -14.43
N THR A 122 -2.01 -1.61 -15.13
CA THR A 122 -0.59 -1.47 -14.75
C THR A 122 -0.42 -0.68 -13.46
N GLY A 123 -1.21 0.39 -13.25
CA GLY A 123 -1.25 1.07 -11.95
C GLY A 123 -1.68 0.16 -10.81
N LEU A 124 -2.65 -0.72 -11.05
CA LEU A 124 -3.12 -1.71 -10.08
C LEU A 124 -2.06 -2.77 -9.75
N ILE A 125 -1.34 -3.29 -10.76
CA ILE A 125 -0.24 -4.26 -10.56
C ILE A 125 0.85 -3.64 -9.69
N VAL A 126 1.24 -2.40 -9.97
CA VAL A 126 2.26 -1.68 -9.18
C VAL A 126 1.77 -1.46 -7.74
N ALA A 127 0.49 -1.12 -7.54
CA ALA A 127 -0.07 -0.98 -6.20
C ALA A 127 0.02 -2.29 -5.41
N PHE A 128 -0.49 -3.40 -5.97
CA PHE A 128 -0.44 -4.70 -5.30
C PHE A 128 1.00 -5.18 -5.07
N GLY A 129 1.92 -4.89 -5.98
CA GLY A 129 3.35 -5.14 -5.78
C GLY A 129 3.89 -4.40 -4.55
N GLY A 130 3.53 -3.12 -4.38
CA GLY A 130 3.87 -2.34 -3.19
C GLY A 130 3.28 -2.93 -1.90
N VAL A 131 2.00 -3.30 -1.91
CA VAL A 131 1.37 -3.94 -0.75
C VAL A 131 2.06 -5.28 -0.41
N PHE A 132 2.38 -6.10 -1.41
CA PHE A 132 3.10 -7.36 -1.22
C PHE A 132 4.47 -7.13 -0.58
N VAL A 133 5.25 -6.17 -1.08
CA VAL A 133 6.59 -5.84 -0.55
C VAL A 133 6.52 -5.39 0.91
N VAL A 134 5.48 -4.65 1.30
CA VAL A 134 5.37 -4.11 2.67
C VAL A 134 4.79 -5.13 3.65
N PHE A 135 3.72 -5.84 3.27
CA PHE A 135 2.98 -6.68 4.23
C PHE A 135 3.28 -8.18 4.14
N TRP A 136 3.73 -8.69 2.98
CA TRP A 136 3.98 -10.13 2.79
C TRP A 136 5.46 -10.47 2.73
N LEU A 137 6.29 -9.69 2.04
CA LEU A 137 7.70 -9.99 1.87
C LEU A 137 8.49 -10.10 3.20
N PRO A 138 8.28 -9.23 4.21
CA PRO A 138 8.92 -9.38 5.52
C PRO A 138 8.57 -10.70 6.23
N ARG A 139 7.41 -11.29 5.93
CA ARG A 139 7.00 -12.57 6.53
C ARG A 139 7.79 -13.75 5.96
N LEU A 140 8.23 -13.62 4.71
CA LEU A 140 8.94 -14.67 3.98
C LEU A 140 10.45 -14.58 4.17
N ASN A 141 10.99 -13.38 4.43
CA ASN A 141 12.42 -13.14 4.51
C ASN A 141 12.79 -12.35 5.77
N PRO A 142 13.52 -12.95 6.73
CA PRO A 142 13.89 -12.30 7.99
C PRO A 142 14.84 -11.10 7.78
N THR A 143 15.69 -11.11 6.76
CA THR A 143 16.57 -9.97 6.44
C THR A 143 15.79 -8.76 5.98
N VAL A 144 14.77 -8.95 5.15
CA VAL A 144 13.88 -7.86 4.72
C VAL A 144 13.11 -7.31 5.92
N ARG A 145 12.64 -8.20 6.79
CA ARG A 145 11.95 -7.85 8.02
C ARG A 145 12.79 -7.00 8.99
N MET A 146 14.10 -7.22 9.08
CA MET A 146 14.96 -6.35 9.90
C MET A 146 14.99 -4.90 9.41
N VAL A 147 14.80 -4.67 8.11
CA VAL A 147 14.86 -3.33 7.51
C VAL A 147 13.48 -2.67 7.48
N LEU A 148 12.46 -3.41 7.03
CA LEU A 148 11.11 -2.88 6.84
C LEU A 148 10.22 -3.00 8.09
N GLY A 149 10.63 -3.82 9.08
CA GLY A 149 9.76 -4.23 10.18
C GLY A 149 8.66 -5.18 9.71
N MET A 150 7.65 -5.37 10.56
CA MET A 150 6.39 -6.01 10.17
C MET A 150 5.22 -5.12 10.58
N PRO A 151 4.58 -4.43 9.64
CA PRO A 151 3.37 -3.70 9.94
C PRO A 151 2.19 -4.65 10.22
N GLY A 152 1.35 -4.30 11.21
CA GLY A 152 0.19 -5.10 11.63
C GLY A 152 0.49 -6.31 12.51
N ILE A 153 1.42 -6.18 13.47
CA ILE A 153 1.66 -7.07 14.62
C ILE A 153 1.79 -6.25 15.91
#